data_AF-T1G6X7-F1
#
_entry.id   AF-T1G6X7-F1
#
_cell.length_a   1.000
_cell.length_b   1.000
_cell.length_c   1.000
_cell.angle_alpha   90.00
_cell.angle_beta   90.00
_cell.angle_gamma   90.00
#
_symmetry.space_group_name_H-M   'P 1'
#
loop_
_entity.id
_entity.type
_entity.pdbx_description
1 polymer ?
#
loop_
_entity_poly.entity_id
_entity_poly.type
_entity_poly.pdbx_seq_one_letter_code
_entity_poly.pdbx_strand_id
1 'polypeptide(L)'
;QNVNVTNFSSSWNDGMAFCAIVHHFLPNSFDYTSLDPQNTRHNFTLAFDIAEKQASIPRLLDVEDMVMMKNPDWKCVFMYVESMYRAFMINKTHQLVSTSPPPSSSSSS
;
A
#
# COMPACT_ATOMS: atom_id res chain seq x y z
N GLN A 1 14.05 -4.59 -7.49
CA GLN A 1 13.58 -5.52 -6.44
C GLN A 1 14.68 -5.71 -5.42
N ASN A 2 14.61 -5.12 -4.21
CA ASN A 2 15.55 -5.42 -3.11
C ASN A 2 15.10 -4.83 -1.76
N VAL A 3 13.79 -4.80 -1.45
CA VAL A 3 13.35 -4.39 -0.10
C VAL A 3 13.47 -5.59 0.83
N ASN A 4 14.38 -5.51 1.80
CA ASN A 4 14.55 -6.50 2.83
C ASN A 4 13.84 -6.04 4.12
N VAL A 5 12.64 -6.56 4.36
CA VAL A 5 11.87 -6.25 5.56
C VAL A 5 12.12 -7.30 6.64
N THR A 6 12.74 -6.90 7.74
CA THR A 6 13.05 -7.80 8.87
C THR A 6 12.37 -7.40 10.17
N ASN A 7 11.75 -6.21 10.21
CA ASN A 7 11.05 -5.68 11.37
C ASN A 7 9.96 -4.68 10.94
N PHE A 8 9.18 -4.16 11.88
CA PHE A 8 8.18 -3.09 11.66
C PHE A 8 8.68 -1.69 12.06
N SER A 9 9.99 -1.44 12.06
CA SER A 9 10.57 -0.14 12.42
C SER A 9 11.56 0.31 11.35
N SER A 10 12.86 0.09 11.54
CA SER A 10 13.91 0.58 10.63
C SER A 10 13.80 0.05 9.20
N SER A 11 13.24 -1.14 8.97
CA SER A 11 13.03 -1.67 7.61
C SER A 11 12.00 -0.87 6.79
N TRP A 12 11.29 0.07 7.41
CA TRP A 12 10.22 0.86 6.80
C TRP A 12 10.57 2.34 6.70
N ASN A 13 11.74 2.75 7.23
CA ASN A 13 12.08 4.17 7.41
C ASN A 13 12.45 4.90 6.10
N ASP A 14 12.66 4.17 5.00
CA ASP A 14 12.99 4.73 3.68
C ASP A 14 11.76 4.85 2.75
N GLY A 15 10.59 4.40 3.21
CA GLY A 15 9.34 4.40 2.46
C GLY A 15 9.22 3.31 1.39
N MET A 16 10.28 2.58 1.06
CA MET A 16 10.29 1.62 -0.05
C MET A 16 9.38 0.41 0.20
N ALA A 17 9.28 -0.02 1.45
CA ALA A 17 8.38 -1.09 1.87
C ALA A 17 6.90 -0.71 1.70
N PHE A 18 6.53 0.55 1.98
CA PHE A 18 5.17 1.03 1.73
C PHE A 18 4.86 1.11 0.24
N CYS A 19 5.78 1.65 -0.58
CA CYS A 19 5.64 1.64 -2.03
C CYS A 19 5.51 0.22 -2.58
N ALA A 20 6.22 -0.76 -2.01
CA ALA A 20 6.14 -2.15 -2.45
C ALA A 20 4.74 -2.75 -2.23
N ILE A 21 4.10 -2.45 -1.10
CA ILE A 21 2.71 -2.87 -0.84
C ILE A 21 1.79 -2.27 -1.89
N VAL A 22 1.86 -0.95 -2.10
CA VAL A 22 0.97 -0.28 -3.07
C VAL A 22 1.16 -0.87 -4.47
N HIS A 23 2.41 -1.02 -4.93
CA HIS A 23 2.72 -1.59 -6.24
C HIS A 23 2.27 -3.06 -6.37
N HIS A 24 2.31 -3.84 -5.28
CA HIS A 24 1.80 -5.22 -5.30
C HIS A 24 0.30 -5.30 -5.64
N PHE A 25 -0.50 -4.37 -5.08
CA PHE A 25 -1.95 -4.33 -5.33
C PHE A 25 -2.34 -3.50 -6.55
N LEU A 26 -1.55 -2.48 -6.87
CA LEU A 26 -1.77 -1.50 -7.94
C LEU A 26 -0.50 -1.34 -8.79
N PRO A 27 -0.11 -2.36 -9.58
CA PRO A 27 1.16 -2.35 -10.33
C PRO A 27 1.25 -1.23 -11.37
N ASN A 28 0.12 -0.67 -11.80
CA ASN A 28 0.05 0.40 -12.79
C ASN A 28 -0.05 1.80 -12.16
N SER A 29 0.07 1.93 -10.84
CA SER A 29 -0.12 3.23 -10.16
C SER A 29 1.10 4.15 -10.26
N PHE A 30 2.32 3.59 -10.36
CA PHE A 30 3.58 4.31 -10.55
C PHE A 30 4.70 3.32 -10.93
N ASP A 31 5.80 3.83 -11.47
CA ASP A 31 7.00 3.02 -11.73
C ASP A 31 7.78 2.79 -10.43
N TYR A 32 7.67 1.57 -9.88
CA TYR A 32 8.41 1.18 -8.68
C TYR A 32 9.92 1.06 -8.94
N THR A 33 10.33 0.74 -10.16
CA THR A 33 11.74 0.49 -10.48
C THR A 33 12.57 1.77 -10.57
N SER A 34 11.91 2.91 -10.79
CA SER A 34 12.54 4.24 -10.78
C SER A 34 12.71 4.85 -9.39
N LEU A 35 12.18 4.22 -8.33
CA LEU A 35 12.28 4.75 -6.97
C LEU A 35 13.67 4.56 -6.36
N ASP A 36 14.07 5.53 -5.56
CA ASP A 36 15.34 5.55 -4.84
C ASP A 36 15.07 5.55 -3.32
N PRO A 37 15.65 4.62 -2.54
CA PRO A 37 15.56 4.62 -1.07
C PRO A 37 16.04 5.93 -0.41
N GLN A 38 16.92 6.69 -1.06
CA GLN A 38 17.39 7.98 -0.54
C GLN A 38 16.33 9.10 -0.65
N ASN A 39 15.33 8.93 -1.52
CA ASN A 39 14.23 9.87 -1.69
C ASN A 39 13.09 9.58 -0.70
N THR A 40 13.43 9.39 0.58
CA THR A 40 12.54 8.91 1.66
C THR A 40 11.20 9.67 1.73
N ARG A 41 11.26 11.01 1.73
CA ARG A 41 10.07 11.87 1.75
C ARG A 41 9.16 11.59 0.57
N HIS A 42 9.73 11.52 -0.64
CA HIS A 42 8.96 11.25 -1.85
C HIS A 42 8.30 9.87 -1.78
N ASN A 43 9.03 8.85 -1.32
CA ASN A 43 8.52 7.48 -1.20
C ASN A 43 7.31 7.42 -0.24
N PHE A 44 7.41 8.04 0.94
CA PHE A 44 6.29 8.10 1.88
C PHE A 44 5.09 8.86 1.32
N THR A 45 5.31 10.07 0.79
CA THR A 45 4.22 10.87 0.19
C THR A 45 3.53 10.09 -0.91
N LEU A 46 4.29 9.49 -1.84
CA LEU A 46 3.75 8.72 -2.95
C LEU A 46 2.89 7.54 -2.46
N ALA A 47 3.41 6.73 -1.54
CA ALA A 47 2.68 5.57 -1.03
C ALA A 47 1.39 5.97 -0.31
N PHE A 48 1.44 7.01 0.54
CA PHE A 48 0.30 7.43 1.35
C PHE A 48 -0.76 8.14 0.52
N ASP A 49 -0.36 8.98 -0.45
CA ASP A 49 -1.26 9.61 -1.40
C ASP A 49 -2.06 8.59 -2.19
N ILE A 50 -1.41 7.53 -2.69
CA ILE A 50 -2.09 6.52 -3.50
C ILE A 50 -3.00 5.66 -2.62
N ALA A 51 -2.56 5.30 -1.42
CA ALA A 51 -3.39 4.58 -0.45
C ALA A 51 -4.68 5.34 -0.12
N GLU A 52 -4.57 6.65 0.13
CA GLU A 52 -5.74 7.51 0.36
C GLU A 52 -6.63 7.60 -0.88
N LYS A 53 -6.06 7.91 -2.06
CA LYS A 53 -6.85 8.14 -3.29
C LYS A 53 -7.52 6.88 -3.84
N GLN A 54 -6.88 5.72 -3.73
CA GLN A 54 -7.32 4.47 -4.37
C GLN A 54 -8.02 3.52 -3.40
N ALA A 55 -7.80 3.68 -2.09
CA ALA A 55 -8.35 2.78 -1.08
C ALA A 55 -8.96 3.49 0.13
N SER A 56 -9.09 4.83 0.09
CA SER A 56 -9.68 5.65 1.15
C SER A 56 -9.07 5.40 2.53
N ILE A 57 -7.77 5.09 2.54
CA ILE A 57 -7.03 4.79 3.77
C ILE A 57 -6.62 6.10 4.43
N PRO A 58 -7.04 6.38 5.68
CA PRO A 58 -6.63 7.59 6.38
C PRO A 58 -5.13 7.53 6.67
N ARG A 59 -4.43 8.66 6.53
CA ARG A 59 -3.01 8.75 6.88
C ARG A 59 -2.83 8.66 8.38
N LEU A 60 -2.40 7.50 8.87
CA LEU A 60 -2.11 7.28 10.30
C LEU A 60 -0.67 7.66 10.68
N LEU A 61 0.19 7.83 9.69
CA LEU A 61 1.59 8.22 9.84
C LEU A 61 1.82 9.57 9.16
N ASP A 62 2.49 10.47 9.85
CA ASP A 62 2.93 11.74 9.28
C ASP A 62 4.24 11.57 8.49
N VAL A 63 4.34 12.21 7.33
CA VAL A 63 5.50 12.07 6.45
C VAL A 63 6.73 12.74 7.07
N GLU A 64 6.58 13.90 7.70
CA GLU A 64 7.70 14.61 8.33
C GLU A 64 8.27 13.77 9.46
N ASP A 65 7.42 13.25 10.33
CA ASP A 65 7.84 12.42 11.46
C ASP A 65 8.59 11.17 10.99
N MET A 66 8.08 10.49 9.96
CA MET A 66 8.70 9.28 9.41
C MET A 66 10.05 9.57 8.74
N VAL A 67 10.21 10.72 8.08
CA VAL A 67 11.49 11.14 7.49
C VAL A 67 12.53 11.48 8.56
N MET A 68 12.11 12.08 9.67
CA MET A 68 13.01 12.47 10.76
C MET A 68 13.41 11.29 11.67
N MET A 69 12.55 10.26 11.78
CA MET A 69 12.77 9.12 12.66
C MET A 69 13.50 7.96 11.96
N LYS A 70 14.74 7.69 12.37
CA LYS A 70 15.46 6.47 11.93
C LYS A 70 14.78 5.16 12.37
N ASN A 71 14.06 5.19 13.49
CA ASN A 71 13.43 4.03 14.11
C ASN A 71 11.99 4.39 14.52
N PRO A 72 11.02 4.38 13.59
CA PRO A 72 9.63 4.68 13.90
C PRO A 72 9.05 3.64 14.87
N ASP A 73 8.02 4.03 15.63
CA ASP A 73 7.32 3.11 16.54
C ASP A 73 6.70 1.96 15.74
N TRP A 74 7.08 0.74 16.09
CA TRP A 74 6.69 -0.45 15.36
C TRP A 74 5.19 -0.73 15.40
N LYS A 75 4.48 -0.29 16.44
CA LYS A 75 3.03 -0.45 16.55
C LYS A 75 2.31 0.46 15.56
N CYS A 76 2.78 1.70 15.41
CA CYS A 76 2.21 2.66 14.45
C CYS A 76 2.42 2.16 13.02
N VAL A 77 3.64 1.72 12.69
CA VAL A 77 3.95 1.12 11.39
C VAL A 77 3.12 -0.13 11.15
N PHE A 78 3.10 -1.07 12.09
CA PHE A 78 2.31 -2.30 11.98
C PHE A 78 0.82 -2.02 11.74
N MET A 79 0.21 -1.14 12.55
CA MET A 79 -1.19 -0.77 12.43
C MET A 79 -1.50 -0.16 11.06
N TYR A 80 -0.61 0.70 10.55
CA TYR A 80 -0.82 1.31 9.24
C TYR A 80 -0.66 0.30 8.09
N VAL A 81 0.34 -0.59 8.18
CA VAL A 81 0.52 -1.69 7.22
C VAL A 81 -0.70 -2.61 7.20
N GLU A 82 -1.24 -2.94 8.37
CA GLU A 82 -2.42 -3.79 8.51
C GLU A 82 -3.66 -3.14 7.87
N SER A 83 -3.84 -1.83 8.09
CA SER A 83 -4.89 -1.03 7.41
C SER A 83 -4.73 -1.04 5.89
N MET A 84 -3.51 -0.86 5.38
CA MET A 84 -3.20 -0.95 3.95
C MET A 84 -3.59 -2.30 3.35
N TYR A 85 -3.13 -3.40 3.94
CA TYR A 85 -3.44 -4.74 3.44
C TYR A 85 -4.95 -5.01 3.46
N ARG A 86 -5.65 -4.67 4.54
CA ARG A 86 -7.11 -4.88 4.64
C ARG A 86 -7.86 -4.13 3.54
N ALA A 87 -7.60 -2.84 3.37
CA ALA A 87 -8.31 -2.01 2.41
C ALA A 87 -8.03 -2.44 0.97
N PHE A 88 -6.77 -2.69 0.60
CA PHE A 88 -6.44 -3.14 -0.76
C PHE A 88 -6.99 -4.53 -1.08
N MET A 89 -7.00 -5.45 -0.10
CA MET A 89 -7.60 -6.77 -0.28
C MET A 89 -9.12 -6.67 -0.50
N ILE A 90 -9.84 -5.85 0.27
CA ILE A 90 -11.28 -5.63 0.11
C ILE A 90 -11.60 -5.00 -1.25
N ASN A 91 -10.81 -4.03 -1.69
CA ASN A 91 -11.03 -3.41 -3.00
C ASN A 91 -10.79 -4.41 -4.14
N LYS A 92 -9.78 -5.28 -4.00
CA LYS A 92 -9.51 -6.36 -4.96
C LYS A 92 -10.63 -7.39 -4.99
N THR A 93 -11.21 -7.77 -3.85
CA THR A 93 -12.35 -8.70 -3.83
C THR A 93 -13.59 -8.07 -4.45
N HIS A 94 -13.87 -6.79 -4.21
CA HIS A 94 -15.00 -6.10 -4.83
C HIS A 94 -14.89 -6.06 -6.36
N GLN A 95 -13.68 -5.81 -6.90
CA GLN A 95 -13.41 -5.85 -8.35
C GLN A 95 -13.65 -7.24 -8.96
N LEU A 96 -13.31 -8.32 -8.23
CA LEU A 96 -13.55 -9.70 -8.68
C LEU A 96 -15.03 -10.05 -8.68
N VAL A 97 -15.80 -9.59 -7.69
CA VAL A 97 -17.25 -9.84 -7.64
C VAL A 97 -17.98 -9.05 -8.72
N SER A 98 -17.58 -7.80 -8.99
CA SER A 98 -18.21 -6.95 -10.03
C SER A 98 -17.90 -7.37 -11.48
N THR A 99 -16.89 -8.21 -11.71
CA THR A 99 -16.55 -8.72 -13.06
C THR A 99 -17.16 -10.09 -13.36
N SER A 100 -17.96 -10.65 -12.44
CA SER A 100 -18.71 -11.89 -12.67
C SER A 100 -19.78 -11.66 -13.74
N PRO A 101 -19.83 -12.45 -14.84
CA PRO A 101 -20.97 -12.39 -15.75
C PRO A 101 -22.26 -12.78 -14.99
N PRO A 102 -23.42 -12.18 -15.31
CA PRO A 102 -24.68 -12.58 -14.70
C PRO A 102 -24.91 -14.08 -14.95
N PRO A 103 -25.50 -14.82 -13.99
CA PRO A 103 -25.82 -16.22 -14.20
C PRO A 103 -26.74 -16.31 -15.41
N SER A 104 -26.31 -17.07 -16.42
CA SER A 104 -27.10 -17.37 -17.60
C SER A 104 -28.44 -17.93 -17.12
N SER A 105 -29.51 -17.17 -17.25
CA SER A 105 -30.86 -17.67 -17.04
C SER A 105 -31.11 -18.68 -18.16
N SER A 106 -30.80 -19.95 -17.89
CA SER A 106 -31.26 -21.07 -18.68
C SER A 106 -32.78 -21.18 -18.48
N SER A 107 -33.52 -20.41 -19.28
CA SER A 107 -34.93 -20.66 -19.56
C SER A 107 -35.04 -22.03 -20.19
N SER A 108 -35.31 -23.02 -19.35
CA SER A 108 -35.72 -24.36 -19.79
C SER A 108 -37.21 -24.29 -20.08
N SER A 109 -37.56 -24.61 -21.32
CA SER A 109 -38.94 -24.72 -21.81
C SER A 109 -39.71 -25.87 -21.16
#